data_AF-A0A2M7WS50-F1
#
_entry.id   AF-A0A2M7WS50-F1
#
_cell.length_a   1.000
_cell.length_b   1.000
_cell.length_c   1.000
_cell.angle_alpha   90.00
_cell.angle_beta   90.00
_cell.angle_gamma   90.00
#
_symmetry.space_group_name_H-M   'P 1'
#
loop_
_entity.id
_entity.type
_entity.pdbx_description
1 polymer ?
#
loop_
_entity_poly.entity_id
_entity_poly.type
_entity_poly.pdbx_seq_one_letter_code
_entity_poly.pdbx_strand_id
1 'polypeptide(L)'
;KNKELQLLLREASKHSLLVAVAAQHLARLVGSVDPEEAFLAGLLFDVGVPAIICAVPDEIVKCDEETRKYLLRQLHREMGGRLLTDWQMPDAFISLASHHGVEADDRPRENLIDLIDAVQFLLHSTGIELPFDEVPEGMEALHYPPVKRLGLNETHLAAVEVELEDGFDELSDIFC
;
A
#
# COMPACT_ATOMS: atom_id res chain seq x y z
N LYS A 1 4.79 1.40 -26.86
CA LYS A 1 4.78 1.29 -25.38
C LYS A 1 5.44 -0.03 -25.00
N ASN A 2 6.42 -0.02 -24.09
CA ASN A 2 7.10 -1.23 -23.64
C ASN A 2 6.12 -2.11 -22.83
N LYS A 3 5.90 -3.37 -23.24
CA LYS A 3 4.92 -4.28 -22.61
C LYS A 3 5.25 -4.59 -21.16
N GLU A 4 6.52 -4.71 -20.83
CA GLU A 4 6.99 -5.05 -19.48
C GLU A 4 6.69 -3.91 -18.49
N LEU A 5 6.95 -2.66 -18.88
CA LEU A 5 6.55 -1.50 -18.08
C LEU A 5 5.04 -1.40 -17.90
N GLN A 6 4.25 -1.80 -18.89
CA GLN A 6 2.79 -1.83 -18.75
C GLN A 6 2.33 -2.91 -17.76
N LEU A 7 3.02 -4.04 -17.67
CA LEU A 7 2.73 -5.07 -16.66
C LEU A 7 3.02 -4.56 -15.26
N LEU A 8 4.19 -3.94 -15.04
CA LEU A 8 4.56 -3.36 -13.74
C LEU A 8 3.58 -2.26 -13.29
N LEU A 9 3.17 -1.38 -14.22
CA LEU A 9 2.18 -0.34 -13.90
C LEU A 9 0.81 -0.93 -13.56
N ARG A 10 0.41 -2.04 -14.21
CA ARG A 10 -0.84 -2.73 -13.90
C ARG A 10 -0.78 -3.44 -12.55
N GLU A 11 0.34 -4.08 -12.24
CA GLU A 11 0.60 -4.69 -10.94
C GLU A 11 0.51 -3.65 -9.82
N ALA A 12 1.20 -2.51 -9.95
CA ALA A 12 1.14 -1.41 -8.99
C ALA A 12 -0.29 -0.85 -8.82
N SER A 13 -1.00 -0.64 -9.94
CA SER A 13 -2.38 -0.12 -9.92
C SER A 13 -3.36 -1.11 -9.28
N LYS A 14 -3.22 -2.41 -9.57
CA LYS A 14 -4.04 -3.46 -8.97
C LYS A 14 -3.79 -3.54 -7.47
N HIS A 15 -2.53 -3.51 -7.05
CA HIS A 15 -2.17 -3.52 -5.63
C HIS A 15 -2.72 -2.30 -4.90
N SER A 16 -2.57 -1.10 -5.47
CA SER A 16 -3.10 0.14 -4.87
C SER A 16 -4.63 0.11 -4.73
N LEU A 17 -5.36 -0.37 -5.74
CA LEU A 17 -6.82 -0.47 -5.63
C LEU A 17 -7.24 -1.48 -4.55
N LEU A 18 -6.52 -2.59 -4.45
CA LEU A 18 -6.79 -3.61 -3.45
C LEU A 18 -6.57 -3.08 -2.02
N VAL A 19 -5.48 -2.36 -1.80
CA VAL A 19 -5.19 -1.67 -0.53
C VAL A 19 -6.26 -0.61 -0.24
N ALA A 20 -6.68 0.16 -1.25
CA ALA A 20 -7.73 1.18 -1.11
C ALA A 20 -9.07 0.61 -0.63
N VAL A 21 -9.53 -0.47 -1.25
CA VAL A 21 -10.77 -1.15 -0.87
C VAL A 21 -10.65 -1.66 0.57
N ALA A 22 -9.60 -2.43 0.88
CA ALA A 22 -9.40 -2.96 2.24
C ALA A 22 -9.29 -1.87 3.31
N ALA A 23 -8.58 -0.77 3.01
CA ALA A 23 -8.44 0.37 3.91
C ALA A 23 -9.78 1.05 4.16
N GLN A 24 -10.60 1.23 3.12
CA GLN A 24 -11.96 1.78 3.27
C GLN A 24 -12.82 0.90 4.18
N HIS A 25 -12.80 -0.42 3.98
CA HIS A 25 -13.57 -1.34 4.81
C HIS A 25 -13.08 -1.34 6.26
N LEU A 26 -11.77 -1.43 6.48
CA LEU A 26 -11.19 -1.38 7.81
C LEU A 26 -11.49 -0.06 8.52
N ALA A 27 -11.44 1.08 7.82
CA ALA A 27 -11.79 2.39 8.37
C ALA A 27 -13.24 2.44 8.86
N ARG A 28 -14.20 1.82 8.14
CA ARG A 28 -15.61 1.72 8.58
C ARG A 28 -15.76 0.95 9.90
N LEU A 29 -14.90 -0.03 10.13
CA LEU A 29 -14.95 -0.86 11.34
C LEU A 29 -14.33 -0.14 12.55
N VAL A 30 -13.19 0.53 12.35
CA VAL A 30 -12.38 1.12 13.43
C VAL A 30 -12.84 2.53 13.80
N GLY A 31 -13.31 3.30 12.81
CA GLY A 31 -13.83 4.66 13.00
C GLY A 31 -12.78 5.73 13.36
N SER A 32 -11.48 5.39 13.32
CA SER A 32 -10.37 6.30 13.64
C SER A 32 -9.87 7.11 12.43
N VAL A 33 -10.35 6.77 11.23
CA VAL A 33 -10.04 7.41 9.94
C VAL A 33 -11.34 7.47 9.13
N ASP A 34 -11.54 8.54 8.37
CA ASP A 34 -12.66 8.62 7.44
C ASP A 34 -12.54 7.56 6.31
N PRO A 35 -13.60 6.81 5.98
CA PRO A 35 -13.51 5.75 4.97
C PRO A 35 -13.12 6.23 3.56
N GLU A 36 -13.51 7.44 3.16
CA GLU A 36 -13.13 7.98 1.84
C GLU A 36 -11.68 8.47 1.85
N GLU A 37 -11.22 9.03 2.96
CA GLU A 37 -9.80 9.36 3.18
C GLU A 37 -8.93 8.09 3.14
N ALA A 38 -9.38 7.01 3.78
CA ALA A 38 -8.70 5.71 3.76
C ALA A 38 -8.63 5.09 2.36
N PHE A 39 -9.71 5.19 1.58
CA PHE A 39 -9.72 4.73 0.19
C PHE A 39 -8.69 5.49 -0.64
N LEU A 40 -8.70 6.83 -0.56
CA LEU A 40 -7.75 7.67 -1.27
C LEU A 40 -6.31 7.39 -0.84
N ALA A 41 -6.09 7.14 0.46
CA ALA A 41 -4.80 6.78 1.01
C ALA A 41 -4.26 5.48 0.38
N GLY A 42 -5.09 4.44 0.26
CA GLY A 42 -4.68 3.20 -0.40
C GLY A 42 -4.43 3.35 -1.91
N LEU A 43 -5.05 4.32 -2.57
CA LEU A 43 -4.75 4.62 -3.98
C LEU A 43 -3.41 5.35 -4.15
N LEU A 44 -2.99 6.15 -3.16
CA LEU A 44 -1.87 7.07 -3.28
C LEU A 44 -0.61 6.66 -2.51
N PHE A 45 -0.70 5.73 -1.56
CA PHE A 45 0.43 5.40 -0.68
C PHE A 45 1.68 5.01 -1.48
N ASP A 46 1.51 4.28 -2.59
CA ASP A 46 2.60 3.79 -3.43
C ASP A 46 2.67 4.49 -4.81
N VAL A 47 2.16 5.73 -4.91
CA VAL A 47 2.18 6.52 -6.17
C VAL A 47 3.61 6.79 -6.67
N GLY A 48 4.62 6.61 -5.83
CA GLY A 48 6.03 6.75 -6.19
C GLY A 48 6.50 5.71 -7.21
N VAL A 49 5.95 4.48 -7.19
CA VAL A 49 6.29 3.45 -8.19
C VAL A 49 5.95 3.88 -9.62
N PRO A 50 4.70 4.22 -9.97
CA PRO A 50 4.38 4.68 -11.31
C PRO A 50 5.09 5.99 -11.66
N ALA A 51 5.35 6.87 -10.68
CA ALA A 51 6.12 8.09 -10.87
C ALA A 51 7.54 7.80 -11.38
N ILE A 52 8.26 6.88 -10.73
CA ILE A 52 9.61 6.45 -11.13
C ILE A 52 9.58 5.81 -12.52
N ILE A 53 8.67 4.86 -12.76
CA ILE A 53 8.56 4.16 -14.04
C ILE A 53 8.33 5.14 -15.19
N CYS A 54 7.51 6.17 -14.96
CA CYS A 54 7.19 7.16 -15.98
C CYS A 54 8.29 8.22 -16.16
N ALA A 55 9.04 8.54 -15.10
CA ALA A 55 10.13 9.52 -15.16
C ALA A 55 11.38 8.98 -15.85
N VAL A 56 11.73 7.71 -15.62
CA VAL A 56 12.97 7.08 -16.13
C VAL A 56 12.72 5.71 -16.80
N PRO A 57 11.79 5.60 -17.76
CA PRO A 57 11.37 4.31 -18.33
C PRO A 57 12.52 3.52 -18.96
N ASP A 58 13.46 4.21 -19.62
CA ASP A 58 14.59 3.55 -20.29
C ASP A 58 15.59 2.95 -19.30
N GLU A 59 15.76 3.54 -18.11
CA GLU A 59 16.64 2.98 -17.06
C GLU A 59 15.99 1.78 -16.37
N ILE A 60 14.68 1.84 -16.15
CA ILE A 60 13.91 0.72 -15.58
C ILE A 60 13.95 -0.51 -16.48
N VAL A 61 13.87 -0.32 -17.81
CA VAL A 61 13.91 -1.42 -18.79
C VAL A 61 15.30 -2.06 -18.90
N LYS A 62 16.38 -1.31 -18.64
CA LYS A 62 17.75 -1.87 -18.67
C LYS A 62 18.05 -2.77 -17.47
N CYS A 63 17.32 -2.61 -16.37
CA CYS A 63 17.48 -3.42 -15.17
C CYS A 63 16.86 -4.81 -15.36
N ASP A 64 17.51 -5.85 -14.86
CA ASP A 64 16.83 -7.13 -14.62
C ASP A 64 15.70 -6.96 -13.59
N GLU A 65 14.84 -7.97 -13.47
CA GLU A 65 13.65 -7.93 -12.62
C GLU A 65 13.99 -7.68 -11.14
N GLU A 66 15.03 -8.34 -10.63
CA GLU A 66 15.45 -8.23 -9.22
C GLU A 66 15.96 -6.83 -8.91
N THR A 67 16.87 -6.31 -9.73
CA THR A 67 17.43 -4.96 -9.62
C THR A 67 16.32 -3.91 -9.69
N ARG A 68 15.35 -4.11 -10.57
CA ARG A 68 14.22 -3.20 -10.76
C ARG A 68 13.30 -3.15 -9.54
N LYS A 69 12.89 -4.32 -9.03
CA LYS A 69 12.08 -4.42 -7.80
C LYS A 69 12.82 -3.79 -6.62
N TYR A 70 14.13 -4.06 -6.50
CA TYR A 70 14.98 -3.43 -5.47
C TYR A 70 14.99 -1.90 -5.59
N LEU A 71 15.25 -1.35 -6.77
CA LEU A 71 15.26 0.11 -6.98
C LEU A 71 13.91 0.76 -6.67
N LEU A 72 12.81 0.16 -7.12
CA LEU A 72 11.46 0.65 -6.83
C LEU A 72 11.22 0.63 -5.32
N ARG A 73 11.52 -0.47 -4.63
CA ARG A 73 11.41 -0.57 -3.17
C ARG A 73 12.21 0.49 -2.41
N GLN A 74 13.42 0.81 -2.88
CA GLN A 74 14.26 1.81 -2.22
C GLN A 74 13.79 3.25 -2.43
N LEU A 75 13.16 3.55 -3.57
CA LEU A 75 12.92 4.93 -4.00
C LEU A 75 11.46 5.37 -3.97
N HIS A 76 10.49 4.43 -4.01
CA HIS A 76 9.09 4.79 -4.18
C HIS A 76 8.57 5.70 -3.06
N ARG A 77 8.97 5.48 -1.80
CA ARG A 77 8.49 6.32 -0.69
C ARG A 77 8.90 7.77 -0.83
N GLU A 78 10.20 7.99 -1.06
CA GLU A 78 10.73 9.34 -1.25
C GLU A 78 10.09 10.01 -2.47
N MET A 79 9.94 9.27 -3.58
CA MET A 79 9.36 9.83 -4.80
C MET A 79 7.85 10.07 -4.67
N GLY A 80 7.14 9.21 -3.95
CA GLY A 80 5.73 9.38 -3.62
C GLY A 80 5.50 10.62 -2.76
N GLY A 81 6.27 10.78 -1.68
CA GLY A 81 6.22 11.98 -0.83
C GLY A 81 6.49 13.26 -1.61
N ARG A 82 7.52 13.28 -2.46
CA ARG A 82 7.83 14.43 -3.33
C ARG A 82 6.72 14.73 -4.33
N LEU A 83 6.15 13.71 -4.97
CA LEU A 83 5.07 13.89 -5.93
C LEU A 83 3.81 14.45 -5.25
N LEU A 84 3.41 13.89 -4.10
CA LEU A 84 2.24 14.38 -3.37
C LEU A 84 2.45 15.79 -2.80
N THR A 85 3.69 16.14 -2.47
CA THR A 85 4.06 17.53 -2.12
C THR A 85 3.85 18.48 -3.30
N ASP A 86 4.30 18.11 -4.50
CA ASP A 86 4.11 18.91 -5.72
C ASP A 86 2.62 19.06 -6.09
N TRP A 87 1.82 18.02 -5.83
CA TRP A 87 0.36 18.05 -5.99
C TRP A 87 -0.37 18.82 -4.89
N GLN A 88 0.34 19.34 -3.88
CA GLN A 88 -0.21 20.07 -2.73
C GLN A 88 -1.25 19.24 -1.95
N MET A 89 -1.01 17.94 -1.82
CA MET A 89 -1.85 17.07 -0.99
C MET A 89 -1.71 17.41 0.50
N PRO A 90 -2.71 17.08 1.33
CA PRO A 90 -2.60 17.23 2.78
C PRO A 90 -1.40 16.47 3.35
N ASP A 91 -0.78 17.03 4.39
CA ASP A 91 0.44 16.48 5.02
C ASP A 91 0.32 15.00 5.39
N ALA A 92 -0.87 14.55 5.78
CA ALA A 92 -1.09 13.16 6.16
C ALA A 92 -0.87 12.17 5.01
N PHE A 93 -1.22 12.55 3.77
CA PHE A 93 -0.95 11.73 2.58
C PHE A 93 0.53 11.78 2.19
N ILE A 94 1.19 12.93 2.33
CA ILE A 94 2.62 13.10 2.07
C ILE A 94 3.43 12.23 3.06
N SER A 95 3.06 12.29 4.34
CA SER A 95 3.62 11.50 5.42
C SER A 95 3.43 10.00 5.16
N LEU A 96 2.22 9.59 4.79
CA LEU A 96 1.90 8.22 4.39
C LEU A 96 2.78 7.72 3.24
N ALA A 97 2.84 8.44 2.12
CA ALA A 97 3.64 8.03 0.99
C ALA A 97 5.13 7.93 1.35
N SER A 98 5.61 8.77 2.26
CA SER A 98 7.02 8.80 2.68
C SER A 98 7.39 7.73 3.71
N HIS A 99 6.43 7.22 4.48
CA HIS A 99 6.72 6.46 5.71
C HIS A 99 5.97 5.13 5.87
N HIS A 100 5.08 4.72 4.96
CA HIS A 100 4.42 3.39 5.06
C HIS A 100 5.44 2.23 5.08
N GLY A 101 5.12 1.13 5.76
CA GLY A 101 5.92 -0.10 5.82
C GLY A 101 7.25 -0.01 6.58
N VAL A 102 7.62 1.15 7.13
CA VAL A 102 8.84 1.33 7.92
C VAL A 102 8.44 1.40 9.38
N GLU A 103 8.97 0.60 10.30
CA GLU A 103 8.75 0.81 11.74
C GLU A 103 10.04 1.35 12.36
N ALA A 104 10.01 2.61 12.83
CA ALA A 104 11.15 3.30 13.44
C ALA A 104 10.68 4.24 14.56
N ASP A 105 11.58 4.58 15.49
CA ASP A 105 11.23 5.41 16.65
C ASP A 105 10.82 6.84 16.29
N ASP A 106 11.41 7.39 15.22
CA ASP A 106 11.19 8.75 14.71
C ASP A 106 10.12 8.84 13.61
N ARG A 107 9.48 7.72 13.28
CA ARG A 107 8.39 7.68 12.30
C ARG A 107 7.14 8.43 12.79
N PRO A 108 6.47 9.20 11.92
CA PRO A 108 5.14 9.76 12.22
C PRO A 108 4.13 8.66 12.57
N ARG A 109 3.41 8.81 13.69
CA ARG A 109 2.42 7.83 14.18
C ARG A 109 1.00 8.27 13.83
N GLU A 110 0.76 8.51 12.56
CA GLU A 110 -0.53 8.95 12.05
C GLU A 110 -1.45 7.75 11.76
N ASN A 111 -2.75 7.88 12.03
CA ASN A 111 -3.69 6.77 11.85
C ASN A 111 -3.74 6.25 10.41
N LEU A 112 -3.57 7.13 9.40
CA LEU A 112 -3.53 6.71 7.99
C LEU A 112 -2.35 5.77 7.70
N ILE A 113 -1.20 6.06 8.29
CA ILE A 113 0.00 5.24 8.16
C ILE A 113 -0.25 3.86 8.76
N ASP A 114 -0.74 3.83 10.00
CA ASP A 114 -1.04 2.57 10.69
C ASP A 114 -2.12 1.77 9.96
N LEU A 115 -3.13 2.45 9.40
CA LEU A 115 -4.22 1.81 8.66
C LEU A 115 -3.69 1.09 7.41
N ILE A 116 -2.91 1.80 6.60
CA ILE A 116 -2.35 1.24 5.37
C ILE A 116 -1.36 0.12 5.67
N ASP A 117 -0.51 0.28 6.68
CA ASP A 117 0.40 -0.79 7.09
C ASP A 117 -0.35 -2.03 7.59
N ALA A 118 -1.40 -1.85 8.41
CA ALA A 118 -2.20 -2.97 8.90
C ALA A 118 -2.88 -3.70 7.73
N VAL A 119 -3.42 -2.95 6.76
CA VAL A 119 -4.00 -3.53 5.53
C VAL A 119 -2.97 -4.30 4.74
N GLN A 120 -1.79 -3.73 4.46
CA GLN A 120 -0.74 -4.42 3.71
C GLN A 120 -0.32 -5.72 4.40
N PHE A 121 -0.20 -5.71 5.72
CA PHE A 121 0.10 -6.90 6.51
C PHE A 121 -0.99 -7.96 6.38
N LEU A 122 -2.26 -7.58 6.47
CA LEU A 122 -3.39 -8.50 6.34
C LEU A 122 -3.46 -9.12 4.94
N LEU A 123 -3.30 -8.32 3.89
CA LEU A 123 -3.23 -8.80 2.51
C LEU A 123 -2.09 -9.82 2.34
N HIS A 124 -0.92 -9.52 2.89
CA HIS A 124 0.18 -10.48 2.83
C HIS A 124 -0.15 -11.78 3.55
N SER A 125 -0.81 -11.71 4.72
CA SER A 125 -1.20 -12.90 5.49
C SER A 125 -2.22 -13.80 4.77
N THR A 126 -3.00 -13.26 3.83
CA THR A 126 -3.93 -14.02 2.98
C THR A 126 -3.29 -14.51 1.66
N GLY A 127 -1.97 -14.34 1.50
CA GLY A 127 -1.20 -14.87 0.37
C GLY A 127 -1.03 -13.90 -0.80
N ILE A 128 -1.35 -12.61 -0.63
CA ILE A 128 -1.13 -11.60 -1.66
C ILE A 128 0.30 -11.09 -1.56
N GLU A 129 1.04 -11.19 -2.66
CA GLU A 129 2.38 -10.63 -2.74
C GLU A 129 2.34 -9.10 -2.70
N LEU A 130 3.26 -8.50 -1.94
CA LEU A 130 3.50 -7.07 -1.93
C LEU A 130 4.60 -6.78 -2.96
N PRO A 131 4.29 -6.17 -4.11
CA PRO A 131 5.21 -6.13 -5.25
C PRO A 131 6.47 -5.29 -5.00
N PHE A 132 6.38 -4.29 -4.13
CA PHE A 132 7.43 -3.30 -3.91
C PHE A 132 7.84 -3.13 -2.44
N ASP A 133 7.33 -3.99 -1.56
CA ASP A 133 7.53 -3.92 -0.12
C ASP A 133 7.73 -5.30 0.51
N GLU A 134 8.24 -5.30 1.73
CA GLU A 134 8.41 -6.50 2.56
C GLU A 134 7.64 -6.30 3.86
N VAL A 135 7.09 -7.38 4.40
CA VAL A 135 6.50 -7.39 5.75
C VAL A 135 7.28 -8.32 6.67
N PRO A 136 7.24 -8.10 8.00
CA PRO A 136 7.92 -8.96 8.95
C PRO A 136 7.42 -10.41 8.89
N GLU A 137 8.32 -11.35 8.61
CA GLU A 137 8.02 -12.78 8.62
C GLU A 137 7.77 -13.31 10.04
N GLY A 138 6.87 -14.30 10.17
CA GLY A 138 6.61 -14.99 11.44
C GLY A 138 5.94 -14.13 12.51
N MET A 139 5.48 -12.94 12.17
CA MET A 139 4.70 -12.08 13.06
C MET A 139 3.23 -12.46 13.00
N GLU A 140 2.59 -12.56 14.17
CA GLU A 140 1.13 -12.70 14.23
C GLU A 140 0.46 -11.34 14.00
N ALA A 141 -0.68 -11.32 13.31
CA ALA A 141 -1.38 -10.08 12.95
C ALA A 141 -1.72 -9.20 14.17
N LEU A 142 -2.27 -9.79 15.24
CA LEU A 142 -2.56 -9.06 16.49
C LEU A 142 -1.31 -8.52 17.19
N HIS A 143 -0.14 -9.05 16.85
CA HIS A 143 1.13 -8.60 17.40
C HIS A 143 1.79 -7.48 16.59
N TYR A 144 1.32 -7.23 15.36
CA TYR A 144 1.85 -6.20 14.47
C TYR A 144 1.61 -4.78 15.05
N PRO A 145 2.63 -3.90 15.14
CA PRO A 145 2.48 -2.61 15.84
C PRO A 145 1.36 -1.71 15.30
N PRO A 146 1.17 -1.53 13.98
CA PRO A 146 0.02 -0.80 13.43
C PRO A 146 -1.34 -1.36 13.87
N VAL A 147 -1.49 -2.69 13.86
CA VAL A 147 -2.69 -3.40 14.33
C VAL A 147 -2.97 -3.09 15.80
N LYS A 148 -1.94 -3.11 16.65
CA LYS A 148 -2.08 -2.76 18.07
C LYS A 148 -2.45 -1.30 18.29
N ARG A 149 -1.81 -0.36 17.58
CA ARG A 149 -2.03 1.08 17.73
C ARG A 149 -3.46 1.48 17.34
N LEU A 150 -4.00 0.84 16.31
CA LEU A 150 -5.40 1.03 15.90
C LEU A 150 -6.41 0.30 16.80
N GLY A 151 -5.95 -0.55 17.72
CA GLY A 151 -6.83 -1.35 18.59
C GLY A 151 -7.62 -2.41 17.81
N LEU A 152 -7.06 -2.95 16.72
CA LEU A 152 -7.75 -4.01 15.98
C LEU A 152 -7.76 -5.31 16.80
N ASN A 153 -8.83 -6.07 16.62
CA ASN A 153 -9.03 -7.36 17.27
C ASN A 153 -9.39 -8.41 16.22
N GLU A 154 -9.49 -9.67 16.62
CA GLU A 154 -9.80 -10.79 15.74
C GLU A 154 -11.07 -10.57 14.90
N THR A 155 -12.09 -9.91 15.44
CA THR A 155 -13.33 -9.62 14.71
C THR A 155 -13.10 -8.61 13.58
N HIS A 156 -12.27 -7.58 13.80
CA HIS A 156 -11.91 -6.64 12.74
C HIS A 156 -11.11 -7.33 11.64
N LEU A 157 -10.14 -8.18 12.01
CA LEU A 157 -9.30 -8.88 11.04
C LEU A 157 -10.13 -9.84 10.17
N ALA A 158 -10.95 -10.68 10.80
CA ALA A 158 -11.83 -11.61 10.11
C ALA A 158 -12.82 -10.91 9.18
N ALA A 159 -13.35 -9.73 9.57
CA ALA A 159 -14.25 -8.97 8.72
C ALA A 159 -13.56 -8.43 7.45
N VAL A 160 -12.30 -7.99 7.56
CA VAL A 160 -11.51 -7.56 6.39
C VAL A 160 -11.14 -8.75 5.50
N GLU A 161 -10.79 -9.89 6.08
CA GLU A 161 -10.51 -11.12 5.32
C GLU A 161 -11.72 -11.58 4.49
N VAL A 162 -12.91 -11.63 5.08
CA VAL A 162 -14.15 -12.01 4.38
C VAL A 162 -14.47 -11.03 3.25
N GLU A 163 -14.38 -9.73 3.52
CA GLU A 163 -14.64 -8.71 2.50
C GLU A 163 -13.61 -8.78 1.37
N LEU A 164 -12.36 -9.08 1.70
CA LEU A 164 -11.33 -9.28 0.69
C LEU A 164 -11.66 -10.49 -0.18
N GLU A 165 -11.98 -11.65 0.41
CA GLU A 165 -12.38 -12.84 -0.35
C GLU A 165 -13.53 -12.54 -1.31
N ASP A 166 -14.59 -11.86 -0.83
CA ASP A 166 -15.74 -11.48 -1.66
C ASP A 166 -15.37 -10.42 -2.74
N GLY A 167 -14.60 -9.41 -2.36
CA GLY A 167 -14.19 -8.30 -3.23
C GLY A 167 -13.12 -8.69 -4.26
N PHE A 168 -12.33 -9.73 -4.00
CA PHE A 168 -11.33 -10.24 -4.92
C PHE A 168 -11.95 -10.86 -6.17
N ASP A 169 -13.05 -11.57 -6.00
CA ASP A 169 -13.81 -12.14 -7.12
C ASP A 169 -14.30 -11.00 -8.04
N GLU A 170 -14.84 -9.92 -7.47
CA GLU A 170 -15.31 -8.75 -8.22
C GLU A 170 -14.16 -7.93 -8.85
N LEU A 171 -13.06 -7.70 -8.13
CA LEU A 171 -11.90 -6.96 -8.64
C LEU A 171 -11.14 -7.72 -9.73
N SER A 172 -11.18 -9.06 -9.71
CA SER A 172 -10.58 -9.89 -10.75
C SER A 172 -11.22 -9.67 -12.12
N ASP A 173 -12.52 -9.38 -12.15
CA ASP A 173 -13.28 -9.07 -13.37
C ASP A 173 -12.98 -7.68 -13.95
N ILE A 174 -12.54 -6.73 -13.12
CA ILE A 174 -12.24 -5.34 -13.53
C ILE A 174 -10.89 -5.23 -14.26
N PHE A 175 -9.93 -6.10 -13.94
CA PHE A 175 -8.57 -6.05 -14.49
C PHE A 175 -8.25 -7.13 -15.55
N CYS A 176 -9.25 -7.93 -15.94
CA CYS A 176 -9.15 -8.87 -17.07
C CYS A 176 -9.29 -8.19 -18.44
#